data_AF-A0A101B6H3-F1
#
_entry.id   AF-A0A101B6H3-F1
#
_cell.length_a   1.000
_cell.length_b   1.000
_cell.length_c   1.000
_cell.angle_alpha   90.00
_cell.angle_beta   90.00
_cell.angle_gamma   90.00
#
_symmetry.space_group_name_H-M   'P 1'
#
loop_
_entity.id
_entity.type
_entity.pdbx_description
1 polymer ?
#
loop_
_entity_poly.entity_id
_entity_poly.type
_entity_poly.pdbx_seq_one_letter_code
_entity_poly.pdbx_strand_id
1 'polypeptide(L)'
;MRALLDALRLGVAVPDDVDGDGGTALDRTVSWTHITEMPDPSRYLRGGELVCTVGLSLRTPRDCLRFADALATAEVAGVCFGIGDGHDEVPTALLDRCRGHGLPVLVAAPSVPFSTVSRFVAEYEIGAEIATARATYALVPELLSSMRRHASARELLDTAGEILGCRFLLDDDGGPPTWVGGGSPPEPALLDLIARFVRATEGERDVEAALARERVGQLLSLVERRMLLPGALSQLLDWPGFAAGRVMCSAWPAGAGALLSMAVPDALVGDAPDLCLMLTTEPLDAADDLSLPSGHSALVATTEIGSAIGQARIALDLAQRRGRRVGPDQLSTLDSLLEQLPPAQLAPFRQQLIDPLADMDRRRGTQHVRTLRAFLAANGSLADTAKDLYLHTNTVRHRLARILELTGRDPLNHHDQAAFAIALHAVGRDGGR
;
A
#
# COMPACT_ATOMS: atom_id res chain seq x y z
N MET A 1 38.71 10.79 -4.26
CA MET A 1 39.80 11.72 -4.67
C MET A 1 39.45 13.20 -4.56
N ARG A 2 38.22 13.64 -4.92
CA ARG A 2 37.81 15.06 -4.88
C ARG A 2 38.03 15.76 -3.54
N ALA A 3 37.74 15.10 -2.42
CA ALA A 3 37.97 15.66 -1.08
C ALA A 3 39.44 16.06 -0.83
N LEU A 4 40.39 15.37 -1.47
CA LEU A 4 41.82 15.67 -1.39
C LEU A 4 42.18 16.93 -2.17
N LEU A 5 41.58 17.15 -3.35
CA LEU A 5 41.71 18.38 -4.13
C LEU A 5 41.06 19.58 -3.40
N ASP A 6 39.90 19.37 -2.80
CA ASP A 6 39.18 20.40 -2.05
C ASP A 6 39.88 20.81 -0.74
N ALA A 7 40.47 19.86 -0.03
CA ALA A 7 41.18 20.16 1.21
C ALA A 7 42.55 20.81 0.97
N LEU A 8 43.21 20.49 -0.15
CA LEU A 8 44.55 20.96 -0.50
C LEU A 8 44.55 22.05 -1.58
N ARG A 9 43.42 22.75 -1.77
CA ARG A 9 42.99 23.77 -2.78
C ARG A 9 44.03 24.66 -3.50
N LEU A 10 45.29 24.70 -3.05
CA LEU A 10 46.37 25.51 -3.61
C LEU A 10 47.64 24.72 -3.99
N GLY A 11 47.70 23.41 -3.73
CA GLY A 11 48.93 22.64 -3.86
C GLY A 11 48.80 21.24 -4.45
N VAL A 12 47.58 20.76 -4.71
CA VAL A 12 47.33 19.56 -5.52
C VAL A 12 46.35 19.92 -6.63
N ALA A 13 46.71 19.67 -7.88
CA ALA A 13 45.90 20.02 -9.06
C ALA A 13 45.76 18.84 -10.03
N VAL A 14 44.84 18.95 -10.98
CA VAL A 14 44.77 18.07 -12.14
C VAL A 14 45.37 18.83 -13.33
N PRO A 15 46.21 18.24 -14.19
CA PRO A 15 46.78 18.94 -15.36
C PRO A 15 45.69 19.52 -16.28
N ASP A 16 45.95 20.69 -16.90
CA ASP A 16 45.02 21.37 -17.81
C ASP A 16 44.96 20.66 -19.17
N ASP A 17 44.16 19.60 -19.27
CA ASP A 17 43.55 19.04 -20.52
C ASP A 17 42.72 17.79 -20.17
N VAL A 18 41.76 17.91 -19.24
CA VAL A 18 41.03 16.77 -18.65
C VAL A 18 39.51 16.95 -18.70
N ASP A 19 38.97 17.21 -19.88
CA ASP A 19 37.55 16.97 -20.20
C ASP A 19 37.41 15.96 -21.36
N GLY A 20 38.34 15.01 -21.42
CA GLY A 20 38.42 13.98 -22.46
C GLY A 20 37.96 12.59 -22.05
N ASP A 21 37.30 12.40 -20.91
CA ASP A 21 36.33 11.31 -20.67
C ASP A 21 35.60 11.59 -19.35
N GLY A 22 34.27 11.59 -19.39
CA GLY A 22 33.43 12.33 -18.45
C GLY A 22 33.65 12.01 -16.97
N GLY A 23 34.02 13.02 -16.18
CA GLY A 23 33.63 13.27 -14.77
C GLY A 23 33.84 12.19 -13.69
N THR A 24 34.14 10.93 -14.02
CA THR A 24 33.96 9.73 -13.17
C THR A 24 35.28 9.18 -12.63
N ALA A 25 36.41 9.48 -13.29
CA ALA A 25 37.73 9.00 -12.85
C ALA A 25 38.16 9.55 -11.48
N LEU A 26 37.68 10.75 -11.10
CA LEU A 26 37.96 11.39 -9.81
C LEU A 26 37.06 10.88 -8.67
N ASP A 27 36.05 10.06 -8.97
CA ASP A 27 35.14 9.47 -7.98
C ASP A 27 35.70 8.19 -7.35
N ARG A 28 36.90 7.73 -7.77
CA ARG A 28 37.58 6.60 -7.15
C ARG A 28 37.90 6.88 -5.67
N THR A 29 37.57 5.90 -4.83
CA THR A 29 37.94 5.86 -3.41
C THR A 29 39.42 5.57 -3.27
N VAL A 30 40.10 6.32 -2.39
CA VAL A 30 41.52 6.14 -2.08
C VAL A 30 41.61 5.51 -0.70
N SER A 31 42.04 4.26 -0.62
CA SER A 31 42.13 3.51 0.64
C SER A 31 43.41 3.81 1.42
N TRP A 32 44.49 4.13 0.70
CA TRP A 32 45.80 4.38 1.30
C TRP A 32 46.69 5.20 0.35
N THR A 33 47.82 5.69 0.85
CA THR A 33 48.86 6.32 0.02
C THR A 33 50.14 5.50 0.02
N HIS A 34 50.76 5.33 -1.15
CA HIS A 34 52.01 4.59 -1.28
C HIS A 34 53.07 5.46 -1.93
N ILE A 35 54.11 5.84 -1.19
CA ILE A 35 55.22 6.66 -1.70
C ILE A 35 56.29 5.74 -2.27
N THR A 36 56.69 5.93 -3.53
CA THR A 36 57.68 5.07 -4.18
C THR A 36 58.45 5.79 -5.29
N GLU A 37 59.70 5.36 -5.48
CA GLU A 37 60.55 5.79 -6.61
C GLU A 37 61.00 4.57 -7.45
N MET A 38 60.39 3.41 -7.21
CA MET A 38 60.71 2.19 -7.93
C MET A 38 60.14 2.22 -9.36
N PRO A 39 60.91 1.73 -10.36
CA PRO A 39 60.40 1.61 -11.74
C PRO A 39 59.16 0.71 -11.87
N ASP A 40 58.99 -0.23 -10.94
CA ASP A 40 57.86 -1.17 -10.88
C ASP A 40 57.50 -1.44 -9.42
N PRO A 41 56.51 -0.74 -8.86
CA PRO A 41 56.08 -0.90 -7.48
C PRO A 41 55.02 -2.00 -7.28
N SER A 42 54.59 -2.69 -8.35
CA SER A 42 53.42 -3.60 -8.34
C SER A 42 53.41 -4.60 -7.18
N ARG A 43 54.58 -5.15 -6.81
CA ARG A 43 54.72 -6.12 -5.71
C ARG A 43 54.34 -5.60 -4.31
N TYR A 44 54.21 -4.29 -4.14
CA TYR A 44 53.89 -3.64 -2.86
C TYR A 44 52.49 -3.03 -2.81
N LEU A 45 51.75 -3.13 -3.92
CA LEU A 45 50.43 -2.56 -4.08
C LEU A 45 49.39 -3.68 -3.94
N ARG A 46 48.23 -3.34 -3.37
CA ARG A 46 47.09 -4.23 -3.14
C ARG A 46 45.83 -3.77 -3.88
N GLY A 47 45.85 -2.60 -4.50
CA GLY A 47 44.72 -2.00 -5.20
C GLY A 47 44.05 -0.90 -4.39
N GLY A 48 43.56 0.13 -5.09
CA GLY A 48 42.89 1.28 -4.48
C GLY A 48 43.81 2.33 -3.83
N GLU A 49 45.13 2.16 -3.87
CA GLU A 49 46.06 3.16 -3.33
C GLU A 49 46.22 4.38 -4.26
N LEU A 50 46.52 5.54 -3.68
CA LEU A 50 47.09 6.69 -4.39
C LEU A 50 48.61 6.59 -4.33
N VAL A 51 49.24 6.37 -5.49
CA VAL A 51 50.70 6.22 -5.56
C VAL A 51 51.36 7.58 -5.69
N CYS A 52 52.20 7.95 -4.74
CA CYS A 52 52.92 9.22 -4.69
C CYS A 52 54.36 9.04 -5.17
N THR A 53 54.83 9.87 -6.10
CA THR A 53 56.19 9.80 -6.64
C THR A 53 56.65 11.16 -7.17
N VAL A 54 57.94 11.45 -7.12
CA VAL A 54 58.56 12.59 -7.84
C VAL A 54 59.21 12.16 -9.16
N GLY A 55 59.20 10.87 -9.47
CA GLY A 55 59.60 10.33 -10.77
C GLY A 55 61.12 10.18 -10.96
N LEU A 56 61.91 9.96 -9.91
CA LEU A 56 63.38 9.84 -10.03
C LEU A 56 63.84 8.72 -10.97
N SER A 57 63.00 7.68 -11.13
CA SER A 57 63.22 6.55 -12.03
C SER A 57 62.63 6.76 -13.44
N LEU A 58 61.87 7.82 -13.68
CA LEU A 58 61.11 8.07 -14.92
C LEU A 58 61.89 8.94 -15.92
N ARG A 59 63.13 8.55 -16.23
CA ARG A 59 64.05 9.38 -17.03
C ARG A 59 63.79 9.32 -18.53
N THR A 60 63.20 8.23 -19.01
CA THR A 60 62.88 8.04 -20.42
C THR A 60 61.39 7.77 -20.62
N PRO A 61 60.85 8.00 -21.84
CA PRO A 61 59.46 7.64 -22.15
C PRO A 61 59.15 6.17 -21.86
N ARG A 62 60.12 5.27 -22.06
CA ARG A 62 59.96 3.84 -21.78
C ARG A 62 59.78 3.55 -20.29
N ASP A 63 60.44 4.31 -19.42
CA ASP A 63 60.30 4.18 -17.97
C ASP A 63 58.91 4.63 -17.52
N CYS A 64 58.43 5.76 -18.07
CA CYS A 64 57.07 6.26 -17.84
C CYS A 64 56.00 5.24 -18.22
N LEU A 65 56.15 4.63 -19.41
CA LEU A 65 55.22 3.61 -19.91
C LEU A 65 55.18 2.39 -18.99
N ARG A 66 56.36 1.89 -18.59
CA ARG A 66 56.47 0.72 -17.71
C ARG A 66 55.86 0.97 -16.34
N PHE A 67 56.11 2.15 -15.78
CA PHE A 67 55.57 2.53 -14.47
C PHE A 67 54.05 2.62 -14.51
N ALA A 68 53.48 3.33 -15.48
CA ALA A 68 52.03 3.42 -15.65
C ALA A 68 51.38 2.04 -15.88
N ASP A 69 52.01 1.15 -16.65
CA ASP A 69 51.53 -0.22 -16.86
C ASP A 69 51.52 -1.04 -15.57
N ALA A 70 52.57 -0.91 -14.74
CA ALA A 70 52.64 -1.58 -13.45
C ALA A 70 51.53 -1.09 -12.49
N LEU A 71 51.25 0.22 -12.50
CA LEU A 71 50.18 0.81 -11.69
C LEU A 71 48.78 0.37 -12.14
N ALA A 72 48.55 0.35 -13.45
CA ALA A 72 47.27 -0.12 -14.01
C ALA A 72 47.04 -1.59 -13.67
N THR A 73 48.08 -2.42 -13.78
CA THR A 73 48.02 -3.85 -13.42
C THR A 73 47.71 -4.06 -11.93
N ALA A 74 48.18 -3.16 -11.07
CA ALA A 74 47.93 -3.21 -9.63
C ALA A 74 46.59 -2.56 -9.20
N GLU A 75 45.77 -2.10 -10.15
CA GLU A 75 44.44 -1.51 -9.89
C GLU A 75 44.45 -0.35 -8.88
N VAL A 76 45.48 0.50 -8.95
CA VAL A 76 45.59 1.67 -8.07
C VAL A 76 44.47 2.68 -8.33
N ALA A 77 44.15 3.51 -7.33
CA ALA A 77 43.15 4.56 -7.46
C ALA A 77 43.64 5.75 -8.30
N GLY A 78 44.95 5.99 -8.32
CA GLY A 78 45.55 7.05 -9.13
C GLY A 78 47.02 7.31 -8.79
N VAL A 79 47.57 8.36 -9.41
CA VAL A 79 48.94 8.82 -9.18
C VAL A 79 48.92 10.24 -8.60
N CYS A 80 49.75 10.51 -7.60
CA CYS A 80 50.07 11.84 -7.11
C CYS A 80 51.54 12.14 -7.46
N PHE A 81 51.75 12.93 -8.50
CA PHE A 81 53.07 13.24 -9.02
C PHE A 81 53.57 14.56 -8.42
N GLY A 82 54.68 14.53 -7.71
CA GLY A 82 55.33 15.72 -7.16
C GLY A 82 56.25 16.36 -8.19
N ILE A 83 56.08 17.66 -8.44
CA ILE A 83 56.97 18.44 -9.32
C ILE A 83 57.97 19.26 -8.50
N GLY A 84 59.07 19.67 -9.14
CA GLY A 84 60.14 20.48 -8.54
C GLY A 84 61.34 19.68 -8.03
N ASP A 85 61.19 18.37 -7.86
CA ASP A 85 62.29 17.44 -7.56
C ASP A 85 62.41 16.41 -8.70
N GLY A 86 63.41 16.57 -9.56
CA GLY A 86 63.67 15.67 -10.70
C GLY A 86 62.91 16.02 -11.99
N HIS A 87 61.65 16.46 -11.88
CA HIS A 87 60.83 16.90 -13.00
C HIS A 87 60.11 18.22 -12.68
N ASP A 88 60.27 19.23 -13.54
CA ASP A 88 59.57 20.52 -13.39
C ASP A 88 58.08 20.44 -13.79
N GLU A 89 57.75 19.50 -14.68
CA GLU A 89 56.40 19.17 -15.13
C GLU A 89 56.24 17.65 -15.21
N VAL A 90 55.00 17.15 -15.13
CA VAL A 90 54.73 15.71 -15.27
C VAL A 90 55.11 15.26 -16.70
N PRO A 91 55.94 14.21 -16.86
CA PRO A 91 56.30 13.72 -18.19
C PRO A 91 55.09 13.38 -19.05
N THR A 92 55.04 13.91 -20.27
CA THR A 92 53.91 13.71 -21.20
C THR A 92 53.66 12.23 -21.48
N ALA A 93 54.72 11.44 -21.61
CA ALA A 93 54.63 9.99 -21.80
C ALA A 93 53.95 9.25 -20.63
N LEU A 94 54.08 9.76 -19.40
CA LEU A 94 53.38 9.22 -18.23
C LEU A 94 51.90 9.61 -18.27
N LEU A 95 51.62 10.90 -18.51
CA LEU A 95 50.26 11.43 -18.62
C LEU A 95 49.43 10.68 -19.67
N ASP A 96 49.97 10.54 -20.88
CA ASP A 96 49.27 9.87 -21.99
C ASP A 96 49.03 8.39 -21.71
N ARG A 97 49.97 7.73 -21.04
CA ARG A 97 49.82 6.32 -20.68
C ARG A 97 48.81 6.11 -19.56
N CYS A 98 48.84 6.94 -18.52
CA CYS A 98 47.85 6.90 -17.46
C CYS A 98 46.44 7.20 -18.00
N ARG A 99 46.32 8.16 -18.92
CA ARG A 99 45.07 8.44 -19.67
C ARG A 99 44.57 7.20 -20.40
N GLY A 100 45.43 6.50 -21.13
CA GLY A 100 45.08 5.26 -21.84
C GLY A 100 44.57 4.14 -20.92
N HIS A 101 44.90 4.18 -19.63
CA HIS A 101 44.43 3.23 -18.60
C HIS A 101 43.29 3.76 -17.74
N GLY A 102 42.80 4.99 -18.00
CA GLY A 102 41.81 5.64 -17.14
C GLY A 102 42.33 5.92 -15.71
N LEU A 103 43.66 6.01 -15.54
CA LEU A 103 44.31 6.32 -14.27
C LEU A 103 44.44 7.84 -14.10
N PRO A 104 43.77 8.45 -13.11
CA PRO A 104 43.88 9.87 -12.84
C PRO A 104 45.25 10.22 -12.27
N VAL A 105 45.79 11.36 -12.72
CA VAL A 105 47.06 11.92 -12.25
C VAL A 105 46.78 13.26 -11.57
N LEU A 106 47.16 13.34 -10.30
CA LEU A 106 47.19 14.55 -9.50
C LEU A 106 48.63 15.09 -9.48
N VAL A 107 48.78 16.41 -9.50
CA VAL A 107 50.08 17.09 -9.44
C VAL A 107 50.22 17.77 -8.09
N ALA A 108 51.19 17.33 -7.29
CA ALA A 108 51.55 17.98 -6.03
C ALA A 108 52.62 19.05 -6.30
N ALA A 109 52.34 20.29 -5.90
CA ALA A 109 53.29 21.39 -5.97
C ALA A 109 54.51 21.14 -5.08
N PRO A 110 55.67 21.77 -5.34
CA PRO A 110 56.89 21.56 -4.55
C PRO A 110 56.72 21.85 -3.05
N SER A 111 55.75 22.69 -2.69
CA SER A 111 55.41 23.05 -1.32
C SER A 111 54.52 22.03 -0.59
N VAL A 112 54.12 20.93 -1.23
CA VAL A 112 53.23 19.92 -0.63
C VAL A 112 53.99 18.61 -0.38
N PRO A 113 54.45 18.38 0.86
CA PRO A 113 55.05 17.10 1.23
C PRO A 113 54.03 15.97 1.10
N PHE A 114 54.44 14.82 0.54
CA PHE A 114 53.57 13.64 0.47
C PHE A 114 53.11 13.15 1.84
N SER A 115 53.84 13.42 2.92
CA SER A 115 53.36 13.14 4.29
C SER A 115 52.08 13.89 4.66
N THR A 116 51.85 15.07 4.08
CA THR A 116 50.59 15.82 4.24
C THR A 116 49.44 15.12 3.53
N VAL A 117 49.68 14.61 2.32
CA VAL A 117 48.73 13.80 1.55
C VAL A 117 48.42 12.50 2.29
N SER A 118 49.43 11.79 2.77
CA SER A 118 49.28 10.54 3.54
C SER A 118 48.50 10.74 4.84
N ARG A 119 48.80 11.80 5.59
CA ARG A 119 48.08 12.12 6.83
C ARG A 119 46.61 12.45 6.56
N PHE A 120 46.33 13.24 5.53
CA PHE A 120 44.95 13.56 5.16
C PHE A 120 44.14 12.31 4.81
N VAL A 121 44.69 11.42 3.98
CA VAL A 121 44.01 10.17 3.61
C VAL A 121 43.76 9.29 4.84
N ALA A 122 44.74 9.16 5.73
CA ALA A 122 44.60 8.37 6.96
C ALA A 122 43.58 8.97 7.95
N GLU A 123 43.58 10.29 8.14
CA GLU A 123 42.64 10.98 9.05
C GLU A 123 41.20 11.00 8.50
N TYR A 124 41.04 11.08 7.19
CA TYR A 124 39.73 11.09 6.54
C TYR A 124 39.03 9.72 6.65
N GLU A 125 39.75 8.62 6.41
CA GLU A 125 39.22 7.25 6.55
C GLU A 125 38.90 6.92 8.02
N ILE A 126 39.83 7.17 8.95
CA ILE A 126 39.62 6.89 10.38
C ILE A 126 38.50 7.76 10.97
N GLY A 127 38.41 9.02 10.54
CA GLY A 127 37.36 9.94 10.98
C GLY A 127 35.97 9.47 10.58
N ALA A 128 35.81 8.91 9.37
CA ALA A 128 34.55 8.40 8.86
C ALA A 128 34.08 7.15 9.63
N GLU A 129 34.94 6.15 9.81
CA GLU A 129 34.58 4.92 10.53
C GLU A 129 34.19 5.19 12.00
N ILE A 130 34.93 6.06 12.68
CA ILE A 130 34.64 6.44 14.07
C ILE A 130 33.32 7.22 14.16
N ALA A 131 33.03 8.09 13.18
CA ALA A 131 31.78 8.85 13.15
C ALA A 131 30.56 7.92 13.00
N THR A 132 30.63 6.94 12.11
CA THR A 132 29.53 5.98 11.87
C THR A 132 29.32 5.05 13.07
N ALA A 133 30.39 4.56 13.68
CA ALA A 133 30.31 3.77 14.91
C ALA A 133 29.66 4.58 16.05
N ARG A 134 30.08 5.84 16.24
CA ARG A 134 29.50 6.72 17.27
C ARG A 134 28.05 7.06 17.00
N ALA A 135 27.70 7.36 15.74
CA ALA A 135 26.33 7.63 15.33
C ALA A 135 25.42 6.42 15.61
N THR A 136 25.88 5.21 15.30
CA THR A 136 25.13 3.97 15.59
C THR A 136 24.94 3.75 17.09
N TYR A 137 25.99 3.97 17.90
CA TYR A 137 25.92 3.85 19.36
C TYR A 137 24.95 4.84 20.01
N ALA A 138 24.81 6.05 19.45
CA ALA A 138 23.85 7.04 19.93
C ALA A 138 22.42 6.77 19.44
N LEU A 139 22.28 6.31 18.19
CA LEU A 139 20.99 6.16 17.51
C LEU A 139 20.17 4.96 18.02
N VAL A 140 20.79 3.77 18.11
CA VAL A 140 20.07 2.52 18.43
C VAL A 140 19.35 2.58 19.79
N PRO A 141 19.97 3.03 20.89
CA PRO A 141 19.30 3.09 22.19
C PRO A 141 18.06 4.00 22.18
N GLU A 142 18.13 5.13 21.48
CA GLU A 142 17.00 6.07 21.39
C GLU A 142 15.89 5.56 20.49
N LEU A 143 16.20 4.95 19.34
CA LEU A 143 15.17 4.31 18.51
C LEU A 143 14.45 3.19 19.27
N LEU A 144 15.19 2.34 20.00
CA LEU A 144 14.60 1.33 20.89
C LEU A 144 13.77 1.96 22.01
N SER A 145 14.17 3.12 22.53
CA SER A 145 13.42 3.87 23.54
C SER A 145 12.10 4.40 23.00
N SER A 146 12.12 4.99 21.79
CA SER A 146 10.94 5.49 21.11
C SER A 146 9.97 4.36 20.72
N MET A 147 10.47 3.20 20.28
CA MET A 147 9.61 2.01 20.05
C MET A 147 8.89 1.56 21.34
N ARG A 148 9.59 1.51 22.48
CA ARG A 148 8.96 1.17 23.78
C ARG A 148 7.89 2.17 24.20
N ARG A 149 7.95 3.41 23.71
CA ARG A 149 6.92 4.44 23.91
C ARG A 149 5.83 4.43 22.83
N HIS A 150 5.84 3.42 21.95
CA HIS A 150 4.92 3.27 20.83
C HIS A 150 4.90 4.48 19.89
N ALA A 151 6.07 5.12 19.70
CA ALA A 151 6.25 6.21 18.76
C ALA A 151 5.87 5.78 17.34
N SER A 152 5.36 6.72 16.54
CA SER A 152 5.06 6.55 15.12
C SER A 152 6.35 6.47 14.29
N ALA A 153 6.22 5.94 13.06
CA ALA A 153 7.28 5.98 12.06
C ALA A 153 7.88 7.40 11.92
N ARG A 154 7.02 8.42 11.92
CA ARG A 154 7.44 9.83 11.82
C ARG A 154 8.22 10.30 13.05
N GLU A 155 7.75 9.99 14.25
CA GLU A 155 8.47 10.34 15.50
C GLU A 155 9.84 9.62 15.59
N LEU A 156 9.95 8.39 15.07
CA LEU A 156 11.24 7.69 14.96
C LEU A 156 12.19 8.37 13.97
N LEU A 157 11.69 8.77 12.81
CA LEU A 157 12.47 9.53 11.83
C LEU A 157 12.90 10.89 12.39
N ASP A 158 12.03 11.58 13.13
CA ASP A 158 12.37 12.84 13.78
C ASP A 158 13.45 12.63 14.86
N THR A 159 13.33 11.60 15.69
CA THR A 159 14.36 11.22 16.67
C THR A 159 15.70 10.93 16.00
N ALA A 160 15.69 10.15 14.91
CA ALA A 160 16.90 9.86 14.15
C ALA A 160 17.51 11.12 13.53
N GLY A 161 16.66 12.00 13.00
CA GLY A 161 17.05 13.27 12.41
C GLY A 161 17.71 14.19 13.42
N GLU A 162 17.16 14.30 14.64
CA GLU A 162 17.74 15.10 15.72
C GLU A 162 19.15 14.62 16.11
N ILE A 163 19.35 13.31 16.23
CA ILE A 163 20.64 12.71 16.59
C ILE A 163 21.69 12.92 15.48
N LEU A 164 21.25 12.84 14.22
CA LEU A 164 22.13 12.94 13.06
C LEU A 164 22.26 14.37 12.51
N GLY A 165 21.53 15.33 13.08
CA GLY A 165 21.51 16.72 12.61
C GLY A 165 20.91 16.88 11.21
N CYS A 166 19.96 16.02 10.82
CA CYS A 166 19.31 16.05 9.53
C CYS A 166 17.80 15.82 9.63
N ARG A 167 17.09 15.81 8.50
CA ARG A 167 15.69 15.39 8.44
C ARG A 167 15.54 14.22 7.47
N PHE A 168 14.56 13.39 7.74
CA PHE A 168 14.20 12.28 6.89
C PHE A 168 12.79 12.46 6.36
N LEU A 169 12.58 12.06 5.11
CA LEU A 169 11.30 11.91 4.48
C LEU A 169 10.98 10.41 4.39
N LEU A 170 9.74 10.07 4.71
CA LEU A 170 9.20 8.74 4.47
C LEU A 170 8.81 8.66 3.00
N ASP A 171 9.33 7.70 2.26
CA ASP A 171 8.82 7.36 0.93
C ASP A 171 7.70 6.32 1.07
N ASP A 172 6.63 6.47 0.30
CA ASP A 172 5.44 5.61 0.35
C ASP A 172 5.73 4.15 -0.08
N ASP A 173 6.87 3.90 -0.74
CA ASP A 173 7.23 2.60 -1.32
C ASP A 173 7.94 1.63 -0.33
N GLY A 174 8.01 1.96 0.98
CA GLY A 174 8.62 1.10 2.01
C GLY A 174 10.15 0.94 1.90
N GLY A 175 10.78 1.76 1.04
CA GLY A 175 12.22 1.87 0.87
C GLY A 175 12.92 2.56 2.04
N PRO A 176 14.27 2.66 2.00
CA PRO A 176 15.00 3.44 3.00
C PRO A 176 14.55 4.92 2.95
N PRO A 177 14.45 5.60 4.10
CA PRO A 177 13.98 6.97 4.15
C PRO A 177 14.92 7.91 3.40
N THR A 178 14.34 8.86 2.66
CA THR A 178 15.11 9.84 1.90
C THR A 178 15.62 10.94 2.83
N TRP A 179 16.93 11.18 2.82
CA TRP A 179 17.57 12.21 3.63
C TRP A 179 17.42 13.61 3.01
N VAL A 180 17.20 14.61 3.87
CA VAL A 180 17.15 16.03 3.50
C VAL A 180 18.00 16.84 4.48
N GLY A 181 19.05 17.49 3.98
CA GLY A 181 19.94 18.34 4.77
C GLY A 181 21.04 19.02 3.95
N GLY A 182 21.76 19.97 4.56
CA GLY A 182 22.89 20.67 3.93
C GLY A 182 24.27 20.07 4.22
N GLY A 183 24.34 18.99 5.00
CA GLY A 183 25.57 18.28 5.35
C GLY A 183 25.88 17.11 4.40
N SER A 184 26.87 16.28 4.74
CA SER A 184 27.10 15.01 4.05
C SER A 184 25.94 14.04 4.32
N PRO A 185 25.50 13.25 3.31
CA PRO A 185 24.46 12.25 3.53
C PRO A 185 24.92 11.20 4.56
N PRO A 186 24.02 10.67 5.40
CA PRO A 186 24.31 9.54 6.27
C PRO A 186 24.77 8.33 5.46
N GLU A 187 25.62 7.50 6.06
CA GLU A 187 26.04 6.26 5.41
C GLU A 187 24.84 5.33 5.11
N PRO A 188 24.87 4.58 3.99
CA PRO A 188 23.79 3.66 3.62
C PRO A 188 23.42 2.65 4.70
N ALA A 189 24.40 2.14 5.45
CA ALA A 189 24.18 1.20 6.54
C ALA A 189 23.31 1.79 7.68
N LEU A 190 23.41 3.10 7.91
CA LEU A 190 22.63 3.81 8.91
C LEU A 190 21.19 4.05 8.43
N LEU A 191 21.02 4.39 7.14
CA LEU A 191 19.71 4.51 6.52
C LEU A 191 18.95 3.17 6.55
N ASP A 192 19.63 2.07 6.22
CA ASP A 192 19.06 0.72 6.30
C ASP A 192 18.66 0.34 7.73
N LEU A 193 19.45 0.76 8.72
CA LEU A 193 19.14 0.55 10.14
C LEU A 193 17.86 1.29 10.52
N ILE A 194 17.77 2.60 10.23
CA ILE A 194 16.57 3.40 10.50
C ILE A 194 15.36 2.79 9.81
N ALA A 195 15.49 2.38 8.54
CA ALA A 195 14.41 1.76 7.79
C ALA A 195 13.90 0.45 8.44
N ARG A 196 14.77 -0.36 9.04
CA ARG A 196 14.36 -1.55 9.80
C ARG A 196 13.51 -1.20 11.02
N PHE A 197 13.89 -0.16 11.77
CA PHE A 197 13.13 0.30 12.93
C PHE A 197 11.75 0.85 12.54
N VAL A 198 11.69 1.64 11.46
CA VAL A 198 10.43 2.17 10.90
C VAL A 198 9.50 1.04 10.49
N ARG A 199 9.98 0.10 9.65
CA ARG A 199 9.17 -1.06 9.20
C ARG A 199 8.71 -1.95 10.36
N ALA A 200 9.56 -2.15 11.38
CA ALA A 200 9.17 -2.91 12.56
C ALA A 200 8.03 -2.23 13.31
N THR A 201 8.05 -0.90 13.40
CA THR A 201 7.02 -0.11 14.10
C THR A 201 5.72 -0.04 13.31
N GLU A 202 5.78 0.11 11.99
CA GLU A 202 4.60 0.04 11.11
C GLU A 202 3.98 -1.34 11.14
N GLY A 203 4.78 -2.41 11.02
CA GLY A 203 4.29 -3.78 11.12
C GLY A 203 3.66 -4.12 12.48
N GLU A 204 4.26 -3.68 13.59
CA GLU A 204 3.71 -3.88 14.93
C GLU A 204 2.38 -3.14 15.11
N ARG A 205 2.28 -1.89 14.65
CA ARG A 205 1.05 -1.11 14.68
C ARG A 205 -0.04 -1.69 13.77
N ASP A 206 0.30 -2.17 12.59
CA ASP A 206 -0.65 -2.80 11.68
C ASP A 206 -1.24 -4.08 12.30
N VAL A 207 -0.40 -4.89 12.97
CA VAL A 207 -0.84 -6.08 13.69
C VAL A 207 -1.70 -5.71 14.89
N GLU A 208 -1.30 -4.73 15.71
CA GLU A 208 -2.09 -4.28 16.86
C GLU A 208 -3.45 -3.71 16.43
N ALA A 209 -3.48 -2.88 15.39
CA ALA A 209 -4.70 -2.35 14.82
C ALA A 209 -5.59 -3.45 14.24
N ALA A 210 -5.01 -4.45 13.57
CA ALA A 210 -5.75 -5.61 13.08
C ALA A 210 -6.36 -6.44 14.22
N LEU A 211 -5.59 -6.72 15.29
CA LEU A 211 -6.08 -7.44 16.46
C LEU A 211 -7.16 -6.66 17.21
N ALA A 212 -7.02 -5.33 17.30
CA ALA A 212 -8.04 -4.46 17.87
C ALA A 212 -9.34 -4.52 17.07
N ARG A 213 -9.28 -4.42 15.73
CA ARG A 213 -10.43 -4.58 14.84
C ARG A 213 -11.05 -5.97 14.97
N GLU A 214 -10.25 -7.03 15.03
CA GLU A 214 -10.77 -8.40 15.22
C GLU A 214 -11.52 -8.52 16.55
N ARG A 215 -10.96 -7.97 17.64
CA ARG A 215 -11.63 -7.95 18.95
C ARG A 215 -12.96 -7.18 18.89
N VAL A 216 -13.00 -6.03 18.22
CA VAL A 216 -14.26 -5.28 18.02
C VAL A 216 -15.27 -6.13 17.24
N GLY A 217 -14.86 -6.76 16.13
CA GLY A 217 -15.73 -7.61 15.33
C GLY A 217 -16.27 -8.82 16.10
N GLN A 218 -15.44 -9.46 16.93
CA GLN A 218 -15.87 -10.53 17.85
C GLN A 218 -16.94 -10.04 18.84
N LEU A 219 -16.74 -8.88 19.47
CA LEU A 219 -17.72 -8.32 20.42
C LEU A 219 -19.04 -7.96 19.73
N LEU A 220 -18.99 -7.35 18.54
CA LEU A 220 -20.19 -7.05 17.75
C LEU A 220 -20.93 -8.33 17.34
N SER A 221 -20.22 -9.39 16.97
CA SER A 221 -20.80 -10.71 16.68
C SER A 221 -21.49 -11.33 17.91
N LEU A 222 -20.94 -11.16 19.11
CA LEU A 222 -21.60 -11.58 20.36
C LEU A 222 -22.90 -10.79 20.62
N VAL A 223 -22.92 -9.49 20.32
CA VAL A 223 -24.12 -8.65 20.43
C VAL A 223 -25.20 -9.08 19.44
N GLU A 224 -24.84 -9.32 18.19
CA GLU A 224 -25.75 -9.83 17.16
C GLU A 224 -26.40 -11.17 17.58
N ARG A 225 -25.58 -12.08 18.13
CA ARG A 225 -26.04 -13.39 18.63
C ARG A 225 -26.76 -13.33 19.98
N ARG A 226 -26.98 -12.13 20.53
CA ARG A 226 -27.60 -11.88 21.84
C ARG A 226 -26.88 -12.55 23.02
N MET A 227 -25.57 -12.77 22.89
CA MET A 227 -24.71 -13.30 23.97
C MET A 227 -24.03 -12.19 24.77
N LEU A 228 -23.99 -10.96 24.23
CA LEU A 228 -23.49 -9.77 24.91
C LEU A 228 -24.56 -8.67 24.84
N LEU A 229 -24.82 -7.99 25.96
CA LEU A 229 -25.73 -6.84 25.96
C LEU A 229 -25.04 -5.64 25.28
N PRO A 230 -25.75 -4.87 24.43
CA PRO A 230 -25.15 -3.72 23.75
C PRO A 230 -24.51 -2.70 24.72
N GLY A 231 -25.13 -2.47 25.89
CA GLY A 231 -24.59 -1.56 26.91
C GLY A 231 -23.27 -2.02 27.55
N ALA A 232 -22.88 -3.29 27.41
CA ALA A 232 -21.58 -3.77 27.87
C ALA A 232 -20.43 -3.34 26.94
N LEU A 233 -20.73 -2.98 25.68
CA LEU A 233 -19.70 -2.56 24.72
C LEU A 233 -18.94 -1.33 25.20
N SER A 234 -19.62 -0.33 25.79
CA SER A 234 -18.98 0.88 26.31
C SER A 234 -18.07 0.64 27.52
N GLN A 235 -18.13 -0.55 28.13
CA GLN A 235 -17.21 -0.96 29.20
C GLN A 235 -16.00 -1.74 28.66
N LEU A 236 -16.13 -2.34 27.48
CA LEU A 236 -15.14 -3.22 26.88
C LEU A 236 -14.32 -2.54 25.78
N LEU A 237 -14.85 -1.45 25.22
CA LEU A 237 -14.31 -0.69 24.11
C LEU A 237 -14.27 0.79 24.47
N ASP A 238 -13.13 1.41 24.25
CA ASP A 238 -12.93 2.85 24.40
C ASP A 238 -13.27 3.55 23.08
N TRP A 239 -14.57 3.80 22.86
CA TRP A 239 -15.05 4.54 21.69
C TRP A 239 -15.99 5.67 22.12
N PRO A 240 -15.66 6.95 21.86
CA PRO A 240 -16.45 8.09 22.30
C PRO A 240 -17.86 8.11 21.69
N GLY A 241 -18.07 7.45 20.54
CA GLY A 241 -19.35 7.40 19.84
C GLY A 241 -20.49 6.78 20.66
N PHE A 242 -20.20 5.95 21.69
CA PHE A 242 -21.23 5.45 22.59
C PHE A 242 -21.96 6.57 23.36
N ALA A 243 -21.29 7.70 23.63
CA ALA A 243 -21.86 8.84 24.34
C ALA A 243 -22.92 9.60 23.53
N ALA A 244 -22.91 9.49 22.20
CA ALA A 244 -23.92 10.11 21.33
C ALA A 244 -25.32 9.48 21.51
N GLY A 245 -25.40 8.29 22.12
CA GLY A 245 -26.66 7.58 22.40
C GLY A 245 -27.36 7.00 21.17
N ARG A 246 -26.91 7.36 19.96
CA ARG A 246 -27.37 6.81 18.69
C ARG A 246 -26.21 6.43 17.79
N VAL A 247 -26.39 5.36 17.03
CA VAL A 247 -25.39 4.81 16.13
C VAL A 247 -26.04 4.25 14.87
N MET A 248 -25.30 4.29 13.78
CA MET A 248 -25.60 3.58 12.55
C MET A 248 -24.57 2.47 12.39
N CYS A 249 -25.02 1.29 12.00
CA CYS A 249 -24.13 0.18 11.63
C CYS A 249 -24.05 0.08 10.11
N SER A 250 -22.86 -0.12 9.59
CA SER A 250 -22.62 -0.49 8.19
C SER A 250 -21.81 -1.77 8.12
N ALA A 251 -22.13 -2.60 7.13
CA ALA A 251 -21.46 -3.84 6.83
C ALA A 251 -20.81 -3.74 5.45
N TRP A 252 -19.57 -4.21 5.37
CA TRP A 252 -18.67 -4.09 4.24
C TRP A 252 -18.05 -5.45 3.91
N PRO A 253 -17.49 -5.65 2.70
CA PRO A 253 -16.77 -6.87 2.37
C PRO A 253 -15.62 -7.15 3.34
N ALA A 254 -15.32 -8.43 3.58
CA ALA A 254 -14.17 -8.83 4.39
C ALA A 254 -12.87 -8.21 3.83
N GLY A 255 -11.98 -7.77 4.74
CA GLY A 255 -10.72 -7.10 4.38
C GLY A 255 -10.82 -5.58 4.21
N ALA A 256 -12.03 -5.00 4.26
CA ALA A 256 -12.20 -3.54 4.20
C ALA A 256 -11.76 -2.80 5.48
N GLY A 257 -11.46 -3.50 6.59
CA GLY A 257 -11.25 -2.89 7.91
C GLY A 257 -10.15 -1.83 7.96
N ALA A 258 -8.98 -2.10 7.36
CA ALA A 258 -7.89 -1.12 7.32
C ALA A 258 -8.27 0.15 6.53
N LEU A 259 -8.90 -0.03 5.37
CA LEU A 259 -9.37 1.07 4.53
C LEU A 259 -10.42 1.93 5.25
N LEU A 260 -11.36 1.29 5.97
CA LEU A 260 -12.40 1.98 6.73
C LEU A 260 -11.82 2.77 7.90
N SER A 261 -10.85 2.21 8.63
CA SER A 261 -10.16 2.94 9.70
C SER A 261 -9.41 4.18 9.18
N MET A 262 -8.89 4.13 7.96
CA MET A 262 -8.23 5.28 7.32
C MET A 262 -9.25 6.32 6.83
N ALA A 263 -10.33 5.87 6.19
CA ALA A 263 -11.33 6.73 5.59
C ALA A 263 -12.21 7.43 6.64
N VAL A 264 -12.49 6.75 7.76
CA VAL A 264 -13.35 7.27 8.83
C VAL A 264 -12.70 7.05 10.19
N PRO A 265 -11.73 7.91 10.59
CA PRO A 265 -10.93 7.72 11.81
C PRO A 265 -11.76 7.68 13.11
N ASP A 266 -12.89 8.38 13.14
CA ASP A 266 -13.78 8.44 14.31
C ASP A 266 -14.75 7.25 14.42
N ALA A 267 -14.76 6.37 13.41
CA ALA A 267 -15.64 5.21 13.41
C ALA A 267 -15.06 4.04 14.21
N LEU A 268 -15.95 3.26 14.81
CA LEU A 268 -15.57 1.99 15.41
C LEU A 268 -15.63 0.88 14.36
N VAL A 269 -14.47 0.38 13.95
CA VAL A 269 -14.34 -0.65 12.91
C VAL A 269 -14.05 -2.00 13.55
N GLY A 270 -14.76 -3.04 13.12
CA GLY A 270 -14.61 -4.41 13.59
C GLY A 270 -14.57 -5.42 12.47
N ASP A 271 -13.49 -6.20 12.39
CA ASP A 271 -13.32 -7.27 11.41
C ASP A 271 -13.97 -8.57 11.91
N ALA A 272 -14.89 -9.12 11.11
CA ALA A 272 -15.50 -10.42 11.32
C ALA A 272 -15.08 -11.38 10.17
N PRO A 273 -15.24 -12.72 10.33
CA PRO A 273 -14.72 -13.68 9.36
C PRO A 273 -15.25 -13.50 7.92
N ASP A 274 -16.50 -13.08 7.77
CA ASP A 274 -17.21 -12.98 6.48
C ASP A 274 -17.44 -11.54 6.00
N LEU A 275 -17.18 -10.53 6.85
CA LEU A 275 -17.46 -9.12 6.58
C LEU A 275 -16.74 -8.20 7.57
N CYS A 276 -16.72 -6.90 7.27
CA CYS A 276 -16.30 -5.86 8.22
C CYS A 276 -17.52 -5.05 8.68
N LEU A 277 -17.62 -4.77 9.99
CA LEU A 277 -18.64 -3.91 10.58
C LEU A 277 -18.04 -2.57 10.96
N MET A 278 -18.78 -1.50 10.73
CA MET A 278 -18.40 -0.16 11.14
C MET A 278 -19.57 0.54 11.81
N LEU A 279 -19.34 1.10 12.99
CA LEU A 279 -20.30 1.96 13.70
C LEU A 279 -19.91 3.43 13.57
N THR A 280 -20.88 4.27 13.21
CA THR A 280 -20.75 5.73 13.18
C THR A 280 -21.88 6.37 13.97
N THR A 281 -21.68 7.60 14.45
CA THR A 281 -22.72 8.39 15.14
C THR A 281 -23.57 9.20 14.17
N GLU A 282 -23.07 9.43 12.97
CA GLU A 282 -23.74 10.17 11.89
C GLU A 282 -23.76 9.34 10.60
N PRO A 283 -24.71 9.61 9.68
CA PRO A 283 -24.73 8.98 8.36
C PRO A 283 -23.45 9.32 7.57
N LEU A 284 -22.84 8.33 6.90
CA LEU A 284 -21.77 8.63 5.94
C LEU A 284 -22.35 9.39 4.75
N ASP A 285 -21.72 10.52 4.43
CA ASP A 285 -22.01 11.32 3.26
C ASP A 285 -21.69 10.57 1.96
N ALA A 286 -22.40 10.90 0.88
CA ALA A 286 -22.18 10.29 -0.43
C ALA A 286 -20.80 10.59 -1.04
N ALA A 287 -20.04 11.54 -0.47
CA ALA A 287 -18.67 11.86 -0.86
C ALA A 287 -17.63 10.86 -0.31
N ASP A 288 -17.98 10.08 0.71
CA ASP A 288 -17.13 9.04 1.32
C ASP A 288 -17.34 7.66 0.69
N ASP A 289 -17.88 7.62 -0.54
CA ASP A 289 -18.15 6.38 -1.25
C ASP A 289 -16.84 5.72 -1.68
N LEU A 290 -16.36 4.77 -0.88
CA LEU A 290 -15.22 3.90 -1.19
C LEU A 290 -15.45 3.04 -2.43
N SER A 291 -16.58 3.20 -3.14
CA SER A 291 -16.97 2.44 -4.33
C SER A 291 -17.05 0.93 -4.07
N LEU A 292 -17.26 0.57 -2.80
CA LEU A 292 -17.44 -0.80 -2.35
C LEU A 292 -18.93 -1.06 -2.08
N PRO A 293 -19.46 -2.24 -2.46
CA PRO A 293 -20.80 -2.62 -2.09
C PRO A 293 -20.91 -2.71 -0.56
N SER A 294 -21.76 -1.88 0.04
CA SER A 294 -21.95 -1.82 1.48
C SER A 294 -23.43 -1.79 1.85
N GLY A 295 -23.76 -2.41 2.99
CA GLY A 295 -25.08 -2.35 3.59
C GLY A 295 -25.07 -1.45 4.81
N HIS A 296 -26.15 -0.72 5.08
CA HIS A 296 -26.26 0.05 6.32
C HIS A 296 -27.64 -0.03 6.97
N SER A 297 -27.67 0.16 8.28
CA SER A 297 -28.88 0.28 9.07
C SER A 297 -29.45 1.70 9.02
N ALA A 298 -30.60 1.89 9.65
CA ALA A 298 -31.03 3.22 10.09
C ALA A 298 -30.16 3.68 11.28
N LEU A 299 -30.24 4.97 11.61
CA LEU A 299 -29.70 5.50 12.86
C LEU A 299 -30.59 5.04 14.03
N VAL A 300 -30.04 4.24 14.95
CA VAL A 300 -30.78 3.61 16.06
C VAL A 300 -30.18 3.97 17.42
N ALA A 301 -30.86 3.65 18.52
CA ALA A 301 -30.27 3.78 19.84
C ALA A 301 -29.10 2.79 20.04
N THR A 302 -28.11 3.12 20.87
CA THR A 302 -26.99 2.20 21.19
C THR A 302 -27.47 0.87 21.80
N THR A 303 -28.64 0.86 22.45
CA THR A 303 -29.28 -0.37 22.95
C THR A 303 -29.78 -1.31 21.85
N GLU A 304 -29.84 -0.85 20.60
CA GLU A 304 -30.38 -1.57 19.45
C GLU A 304 -29.30 -2.01 18.45
N ILE A 305 -28.02 -1.90 18.82
CA ILE A 305 -26.87 -2.27 17.95
C ILE A 305 -27.03 -3.66 17.33
N GLY A 306 -27.54 -4.65 18.07
CA GLY A 306 -27.75 -6.00 17.52
C GLY A 306 -28.73 -6.04 16.34
N SER A 307 -29.79 -5.21 16.37
CA SER A 307 -30.73 -5.07 15.25
C SER A 307 -30.07 -4.34 14.08
N ALA A 308 -29.30 -3.29 14.36
CA ALA A 308 -28.56 -2.55 13.34
C ALA A 308 -27.54 -3.42 12.61
N ILE A 309 -26.81 -4.29 13.32
CA ILE A 309 -25.89 -5.27 12.72
C ILE A 309 -26.66 -6.20 11.78
N GLY A 310 -27.77 -6.78 12.24
CA GLY A 310 -28.59 -7.67 11.41
C GLY A 310 -29.10 -6.98 10.13
N GLN A 311 -29.59 -5.74 10.24
CA GLN A 311 -30.02 -4.94 9.09
C GLN A 311 -28.86 -4.65 8.13
N ALA A 312 -27.70 -4.21 8.64
CA ALA A 312 -26.55 -3.88 7.81
C ALA A 312 -26.04 -5.12 7.04
N ARG A 313 -25.99 -6.28 7.68
CA ARG A 313 -25.61 -7.55 7.03
C ARG A 313 -26.56 -7.96 5.91
N ILE A 314 -27.86 -7.88 6.17
CA ILE A 314 -28.89 -8.14 5.15
C ILE A 314 -28.74 -7.18 3.97
N ALA A 315 -28.52 -5.90 4.25
CA ALA A 315 -28.26 -4.90 3.23
C ALA A 315 -26.97 -5.20 2.45
N LEU A 316 -25.92 -5.72 3.09
CA LEU A 316 -24.67 -6.08 2.41
C LEU A 316 -24.86 -7.23 1.40
N ASP A 317 -25.62 -8.29 1.75
CA ASP A 317 -25.90 -9.38 0.78
C ASP A 317 -26.61 -8.83 -0.47
N LEU A 318 -27.55 -7.91 -0.27
CA LEU A 318 -28.25 -7.25 -1.38
C LEU A 318 -27.32 -6.29 -2.16
N ALA A 319 -26.46 -5.56 -1.46
CA ALA A 319 -25.49 -4.64 -2.03
C ALA A 319 -24.47 -5.36 -2.92
N GLN A 320 -23.99 -6.53 -2.49
CA GLN A 320 -23.04 -7.35 -3.26
C GLN A 320 -23.65 -7.85 -4.58
N ARG A 321 -24.95 -8.14 -4.60
CA ARG A 321 -25.67 -8.53 -5.84
C ARG A 321 -25.89 -7.36 -6.79
N ARG A 322 -26.09 -6.15 -6.24
CA ARG A 322 -26.43 -4.95 -7.01
C ARG A 322 -25.23 -4.06 -7.34
N GLY A 323 -24.07 -4.34 -6.75
CA GLY A 323 -22.83 -3.57 -6.93
C GLY A 323 -22.90 -2.14 -6.41
N ARG A 324 -23.75 -1.85 -5.42
CA ARG A 324 -23.97 -0.49 -4.89
C ARG A 324 -24.36 -0.53 -3.42
N ARG A 325 -24.24 0.61 -2.74
CA ARG A 325 -24.70 0.79 -1.35
C ARG A 325 -26.21 0.57 -1.21
N VAL A 326 -26.61 -0.14 -0.15
CA VAL A 326 -28.01 -0.48 0.16
C VAL A 326 -28.34 -0.06 1.59
N GLY A 327 -29.49 0.57 1.76
CA GLY A 327 -30.02 1.03 3.05
C GLY A 327 -31.33 0.35 3.46
N PRO A 328 -31.86 0.71 4.64
CA PRO A 328 -33.06 0.09 5.21
C PRO A 328 -34.34 0.37 4.41
N ASP A 329 -34.42 1.51 3.74
CA ASP A 329 -35.50 1.89 2.82
C ASP A 329 -35.64 0.85 1.69
N GLN A 330 -34.50 0.42 1.14
CA GLN A 330 -34.45 -0.57 0.07
C GLN A 330 -34.74 -1.99 0.55
N LEU A 331 -34.59 -2.29 1.85
CA LEU A 331 -34.93 -3.58 2.45
C LEU A 331 -36.43 -3.77 2.68
N SER A 332 -37.20 -2.67 2.78
CA SER A 332 -38.62 -2.70 3.12
C SER A 332 -39.56 -3.11 1.97
N THR A 333 -39.01 -3.63 0.86
CA THR A 333 -39.78 -4.05 -0.33
C THR A 333 -39.96 -5.57 -0.39
N LEU A 334 -41.08 -6.03 -0.96
CA LEU A 334 -41.34 -7.47 -1.17
C LEU A 334 -40.24 -8.11 -2.03
N ASP A 335 -39.79 -7.42 -3.08
CA ASP A 335 -38.73 -7.93 -3.96
C ASP A 335 -37.41 -8.13 -3.20
N SER A 336 -36.99 -7.15 -2.39
CA SER A 336 -35.79 -7.28 -1.56
C SER A 336 -35.89 -8.41 -0.53
N LEU A 337 -37.09 -8.65 0.04
CA LEU A 337 -37.31 -9.77 0.94
C LEU A 337 -37.18 -11.12 0.22
N LEU A 338 -37.77 -11.25 -0.96
CA LEU A 338 -37.72 -12.47 -1.76
C LEU A 338 -36.31 -12.74 -2.31
N GLU A 339 -35.54 -11.70 -2.63
CA GLU A 339 -34.14 -11.81 -3.05
C GLU A 339 -33.25 -12.42 -1.96
N GLN A 340 -33.57 -12.24 -0.68
CA GLN A 340 -32.79 -12.81 0.44
C GLN A 340 -33.08 -14.29 0.71
N LEU A 341 -34.23 -14.81 0.27
CA LEU A 341 -34.61 -16.20 0.53
C LEU A 341 -33.83 -17.17 -0.37
N PRO A 342 -33.39 -18.34 0.15
CA PRO A 342 -32.77 -19.38 -0.67
C PRO A 342 -33.73 -19.85 -1.78
N PRO A 343 -33.25 -20.09 -3.03
CA PRO A 343 -34.10 -20.53 -4.13
C PRO A 343 -34.92 -21.79 -3.81
N ALA A 344 -34.37 -22.70 -3.01
CA ALA A 344 -35.05 -23.91 -2.57
C ALA A 344 -36.34 -23.64 -1.75
N GLN A 345 -36.40 -22.53 -1.02
CA GLN A 345 -37.62 -22.15 -0.26
C GLN A 345 -38.71 -21.59 -1.17
N LEU A 346 -38.32 -21.00 -2.31
CA LEU A 346 -39.25 -20.45 -3.30
C LEU A 346 -39.71 -21.50 -4.33
N ALA A 347 -38.96 -22.60 -4.48
CA ALA A 347 -39.25 -23.66 -5.44
C ALA A 347 -40.67 -24.26 -5.33
N PRO A 348 -41.24 -24.54 -4.14
CA PRO A 348 -42.60 -25.08 -4.02
C PRO A 348 -43.66 -24.13 -4.60
N PHE A 349 -43.52 -22.81 -4.40
CA PHE A 349 -44.44 -21.82 -4.96
C PHE A 349 -44.43 -21.86 -6.49
N ARG A 350 -43.23 -21.89 -7.09
CA ARG A 350 -43.07 -22.03 -8.55
C ARG A 350 -43.70 -23.33 -9.06
N GLN A 351 -43.34 -24.46 -8.45
CA GLN A 351 -43.76 -25.79 -8.88
C GLN A 351 -45.28 -25.98 -8.82
N GLN A 352 -45.93 -25.39 -7.82
CA GLN A 352 -47.38 -25.51 -7.64
C GLN A 352 -48.17 -24.49 -8.47
N LEU A 353 -47.66 -23.26 -8.64
CA LEU A 353 -48.46 -22.15 -9.16
C LEU A 353 -48.07 -21.70 -10.56
N ILE A 354 -46.82 -21.90 -11.00
CA ILE A 354 -46.36 -21.44 -12.33
C ILE A 354 -46.07 -22.60 -13.27
N ASP A 355 -45.42 -23.66 -12.81
CA ASP A 355 -45.08 -24.79 -13.68
C ASP A 355 -46.31 -25.43 -14.36
N PRO A 356 -47.49 -25.62 -13.70
CA PRO A 356 -48.69 -26.12 -14.37
C PRO A 356 -49.23 -25.19 -15.46
N LEU A 357 -49.09 -23.87 -15.26
CA LEU A 357 -49.51 -22.86 -16.23
C LEU A 357 -48.55 -22.83 -17.42
N ALA A 358 -47.25 -22.87 -17.16
CA ALA A 358 -46.21 -22.92 -18.19
C ALA A 358 -46.31 -24.20 -19.03
N ASP A 359 -46.62 -25.34 -18.42
CA ASP A 359 -46.89 -26.61 -19.12
C ASP A 359 -48.11 -26.50 -20.04
N MET A 360 -49.19 -25.91 -19.55
CA MET A 360 -50.39 -25.70 -20.37
C MET A 360 -50.11 -24.76 -21.54
N ASP A 361 -49.42 -23.64 -21.29
CA ASP A 361 -49.00 -22.67 -22.29
C ASP A 361 -48.14 -23.33 -23.38
N ARG A 362 -47.20 -24.20 -23.01
CA ARG A 362 -46.39 -24.97 -23.97
C ARG A 362 -47.21 -25.98 -24.78
N ARG A 363 -48.11 -26.73 -24.14
CA ARG A 363 -48.86 -27.81 -24.81
C ARG A 363 -49.99 -27.30 -25.71
N ARG A 364 -50.65 -26.21 -25.32
CA ARG A 364 -51.86 -25.70 -26.00
C ARG A 364 -51.68 -24.33 -26.64
N GLY A 365 -50.50 -23.72 -26.54
CA GLY A 365 -50.22 -22.38 -27.08
C GLY A 365 -50.97 -21.27 -26.34
N THR A 366 -51.39 -21.51 -25.09
CA THR A 366 -52.05 -20.51 -24.26
C THR A 366 -51.03 -19.50 -23.69
N GLN A 367 -51.51 -18.47 -23.00
CA GLN A 367 -50.68 -17.41 -22.41
C GLN A 367 -51.09 -17.09 -20.97
N HIS A 368 -51.34 -18.12 -20.16
CA HIS A 368 -51.76 -18.01 -18.77
C HIS A 368 -50.70 -17.31 -17.91
N VAL A 369 -49.41 -17.66 -18.03
CA VAL A 369 -48.34 -17.03 -17.24
C VAL A 369 -48.21 -15.54 -17.58
N ARG A 370 -48.28 -15.19 -18.86
CA ARG A 370 -48.25 -13.79 -19.32
C ARG A 370 -49.47 -13.01 -18.82
N THR A 371 -50.65 -13.63 -18.86
CA THR A 371 -51.90 -13.00 -18.40
C THR A 371 -51.85 -12.74 -16.91
N LEU A 372 -51.37 -13.70 -16.12
CA LEU A 372 -51.18 -13.56 -14.68
C LEU A 372 -50.19 -12.44 -14.33
N ARG A 373 -49.04 -12.38 -15.02
CA ARG A 373 -48.03 -11.32 -14.81
C ARG A 373 -48.60 -9.92 -15.08
N ALA A 374 -49.31 -9.76 -16.19
CA ALA A 374 -49.95 -8.48 -16.52
C ALA A 374 -51.05 -8.12 -15.52
N PHE A 375 -51.81 -9.12 -15.06
CA PHE A 375 -52.86 -8.92 -14.06
C PHE A 375 -52.34 -8.42 -12.71
N LEU A 376 -51.24 -9.00 -12.23
CA LEU A 376 -50.60 -8.53 -11.00
C LEU A 376 -49.95 -7.14 -11.18
N ALA A 377 -49.33 -6.87 -12.33
CA ALA A 377 -48.76 -5.55 -12.64
C ALA A 377 -49.85 -4.45 -12.69
N ALA A 378 -51.07 -4.81 -13.10
CA ALA A 378 -52.25 -3.96 -13.10
C ALA A 378 -52.97 -3.91 -11.72
N ASN A 379 -52.33 -4.33 -10.63
CA ASN A 379 -52.90 -4.38 -9.27
C ASN A 379 -54.23 -5.14 -9.20
N GLY A 380 -54.39 -6.19 -10.00
CA GLY A 380 -55.61 -6.99 -10.06
C GLY A 380 -56.76 -6.36 -10.87
N SER A 381 -56.50 -5.31 -11.66
CA SER A 381 -57.51 -4.69 -12.52
C SER A 381 -57.74 -5.49 -13.80
N LEU A 382 -58.94 -6.04 -13.96
CA LEU A 382 -59.34 -6.74 -15.19
C LEU A 382 -59.33 -5.82 -16.42
N ALA A 383 -59.72 -4.56 -16.26
CA ALA A 383 -59.83 -3.61 -17.36
C ALA A 383 -58.45 -3.18 -17.87
N ASP A 384 -57.54 -2.85 -16.95
CA ASP A 384 -56.18 -2.44 -17.32
C ASP A 384 -55.38 -3.62 -17.89
N THR A 385 -55.56 -4.82 -17.33
CA THR A 385 -54.97 -6.05 -17.89
C THR A 385 -55.46 -6.32 -19.32
N ALA A 386 -56.76 -6.13 -19.58
CA ALA A 386 -57.34 -6.34 -20.90
C ALA A 386 -56.76 -5.32 -21.90
N LYS A 387 -56.63 -4.06 -21.49
CA LYS A 387 -56.00 -3.00 -22.28
C LYS A 387 -54.53 -3.32 -22.60
N ASP A 388 -53.73 -3.70 -21.60
CA ASP A 388 -52.31 -3.96 -21.74
C ASP A 388 -52.00 -5.19 -22.61
N LEU A 389 -52.90 -6.19 -22.58
CA LEU A 389 -52.77 -7.40 -23.40
C LEU A 389 -53.48 -7.29 -24.76
N TYR A 390 -54.15 -6.17 -25.05
CA TYR A 390 -54.99 -5.99 -26.24
C TYR A 390 -56.08 -7.09 -26.36
N LEU A 391 -56.73 -7.42 -25.24
CA LEU A 391 -57.78 -8.43 -25.14
C LEU A 391 -59.11 -7.82 -24.67
N HIS A 392 -60.19 -8.55 -24.83
CA HIS A 392 -61.46 -8.21 -24.19
C HIS A 392 -61.47 -8.64 -22.72
N THR A 393 -62.10 -7.87 -21.83
CA THR A 393 -62.16 -8.14 -20.38
C THR A 393 -62.71 -9.53 -20.05
N ASN A 394 -63.67 -10.03 -20.84
CA ASN A 394 -64.21 -11.39 -20.70
C ASN A 394 -63.16 -12.48 -20.98
N THR A 395 -62.25 -12.25 -21.94
CA THR A 395 -61.16 -13.18 -22.25
C THR A 395 -60.16 -13.24 -21.10
N VAL A 396 -59.83 -12.10 -20.48
CA VAL A 396 -58.99 -12.05 -19.28
C VAL A 396 -59.66 -12.82 -18.13
N ARG A 397 -60.95 -12.57 -17.86
CA ARG A 397 -61.72 -13.28 -16.84
C ARG A 397 -61.71 -14.80 -17.05
N HIS A 398 -61.95 -15.26 -18.29
CA HIS A 398 -61.89 -16.68 -18.62
C HIS A 398 -60.49 -17.28 -18.40
N ARG A 399 -59.43 -16.55 -18.76
CA ARG A 399 -58.06 -17.01 -18.52
C ARG A 399 -57.71 -17.09 -17.03
N LEU A 400 -58.20 -16.16 -16.20
CA LEU A 400 -58.02 -16.20 -14.75
C LEU A 400 -58.81 -17.35 -14.10
N ALA A 401 -60.04 -17.61 -14.55
CA ALA A 401 -60.82 -18.77 -14.11
C ALA A 401 -60.09 -20.08 -14.44
N ARG A 402 -59.46 -20.16 -15.62
CA ARG A 402 -58.65 -21.33 -15.98
C ARG A 402 -57.39 -21.46 -15.12
N ILE A 403 -56.76 -20.35 -14.71
CA ILE A 403 -55.63 -20.36 -13.77
C ILE A 403 -56.05 -20.94 -12.41
N LEU A 404 -57.24 -20.56 -11.92
CA LEU A 404 -57.81 -21.15 -10.70
C LEU A 404 -58.00 -22.66 -10.84
N GLU A 405 -58.57 -23.13 -11.94
CA GLU A 405 -58.76 -24.57 -12.16
C GLU A 405 -57.45 -25.36 -12.22
N LEU A 406 -56.38 -24.75 -12.75
CA LEU A 406 -55.08 -25.41 -12.94
C LEU A 406 -54.20 -25.41 -11.68
N THR A 407 -54.33 -24.39 -10.82
CA THR A 407 -53.45 -24.19 -9.66
C THR A 407 -54.17 -24.38 -8.33
N GLY A 408 -55.52 -24.42 -8.33
CA GLY A 408 -56.34 -24.46 -7.13
C GLY A 408 -56.36 -23.14 -6.34
N ARG A 409 -55.84 -22.04 -6.92
CA ARG A 409 -55.70 -20.72 -6.28
C ARG A 409 -56.35 -19.64 -7.12
N ASP A 410 -57.13 -18.76 -6.49
CA ASP A 410 -57.93 -17.75 -7.20
C ASP A 410 -57.12 -16.46 -7.42
N PRO A 411 -56.77 -16.09 -8.67
CA PRO A 411 -56.06 -14.84 -8.93
C PRO A 411 -56.85 -13.59 -8.54
N LEU A 412 -58.16 -13.67 -8.33
CA LEU A 412 -58.98 -12.54 -7.87
C LEU A 412 -58.92 -12.35 -6.34
N ASN A 413 -58.42 -13.34 -5.60
CA ASN A 413 -58.24 -13.25 -4.16
C ASN A 413 -56.87 -12.62 -3.82
N HIS A 414 -56.86 -11.61 -2.96
CA HIS A 414 -55.64 -10.88 -2.59
C HIS A 414 -54.56 -11.76 -1.93
N HIS A 415 -54.96 -12.75 -1.12
CA HIS A 415 -54.01 -13.66 -0.48
C HIS A 415 -53.33 -14.58 -1.51
N ASP A 416 -54.11 -15.09 -2.47
CA ASP A 416 -53.59 -15.94 -3.54
C ASP A 416 -52.77 -15.12 -4.56
N GLN A 417 -53.11 -13.84 -4.80
CA GLN A 417 -52.28 -12.92 -5.58
C GLN A 417 -50.87 -12.78 -5.00
N ALA A 418 -50.74 -12.68 -3.68
CA ALA A 418 -49.42 -12.65 -3.03
C ALA A 418 -48.63 -13.94 -3.28
N ALA A 419 -49.28 -15.11 -3.19
CA ALA A 419 -48.64 -16.39 -3.51
C ALA A 419 -48.19 -16.47 -4.98
N PHE A 420 -49.01 -15.96 -5.92
CA PHE A 420 -48.64 -15.87 -7.33
C PHE A 420 -47.48 -14.89 -7.58
N ALA A 421 -47.45 -13.76 -6.88
CA ALA A 421 -46.34 -12.80 -6.97
C ALA A 421 -45.01 -13.44 -6.53
N ILE A 422 -45.01 -14.15 -5.39
CA ILE A 422 -43.85 -14.92 -4.90
C ILE A 422 -43.42 -15.96 -5.94
N ALA A 423 -44.37 -16.71 -6.50
CA ALA A 423 -44.09 -17.74 -7.49
C ALA A 423 -43.51 -17.17 -8.79
N LEU A 424 -44.00 -16.01 -9.25
CA LEU A 424 -43.47 -15.32 -10.44
C LEU A 424 -42.07 -14.73 -10.21
N HIS A 425 -41.79 -14.25 -8.99
CA HIS A 425 -40.44 -13.80 -8.60
C HIS A 425 -39.45 -14.98 -8.64
N ALA A 426 -39.84 -16.15 -8.12
CA ALA A 426 -39.02 -17.36 -8.15
C ALA A 426 -38.58 -17.76 -9.58
N VAL A 427 -39.47 -17.61 -10.57
CA VAL A 427 -39.15 -17.90 -11.99
C VAL A 427 -38.11 -16.95 -12.56
N GLY A 428 -38.10 -15.68 -12.15
CA GLY A 428 -37.12 -14.70 -12.62
C GLY A 428 -35.68 -15.01 -12.19
N ARG A 429 -35.49 -15.70 -11.06
CA ARG A 429 -34.16 -16.04 -10.52
C ARG A 429 -33.48 -17.20 -11.26
N ASP A 430 -34.26 -18.10 -11.85
CA ASP A 430 -33.73 -19.26 -12.59
C ASP A 430 -33.36 -18.92 -14.05
N GLY A 431 -33.82 -17.79 -14.58
CA GLY A 431 -33.55 -17.33 -15.96
C GLY A 431 -32.25 -16.53 -16.14
N GLY A 432 -31.47 -16.36 -15.08
CA GLY A 432 -30.19 -15.61 -15.07
C GLY A 432 -28.93 -16.49 -15.06
N ARG A 433 -29.02 -17.74 -15.50
CA ARG A 433 -27.86 -18.64 -15.69
C ARG A 433 -27.58 -18.91 -17.15
#